data_AF-A0A5C3NQ30-F1
#
_entry.id   AF-A0A5C3NQ30-F1
#
_cell.length_a   1.000
_cell.length_b   1.000
_cell.length_c   1.000
_cell.angle_alpha   90.00
_cell.angle_beta   90.00
_cell.angle_gamma   90.00
#
_symmetry.space_group_name_H-M   'P 1'
#
loop_
_entity.id
_entity.type
_entity.pdbx_description
1 polymer ?
#
loop_
_entity_poly.entity_id
_entity_poly.type
_entity_poly.pdbx_seq_one_letter_code
_entity_poly.pdbx_strand_id
1 'polypeptide(L)'
;DWDGWPDGTFERFFTHEEYVATKKLAVHWTCRTSGGTHGSRDAETWEGGRRSIRYCKGVLVCRGEGCGRTVRSQVLDDRIESQLGNTCECGGRLEHVPCSATHTITIFKHGLAEQNPRSGPLQLLVGVPTLHGPGPKAPDISSVLLNKDRISHELQKVRAEAKSAKGGDSLNFEEFAAFDADNPGLVVHSVVGKVTVISIQQPLMLSELVKETAVTDEPVNGVVSHAAHGFWRQRNCLLMISSAYSRTLRCWLPGILSYTNGATAEHFQHHFYALFKSIAQERARRGWDTSSDEHFGTVVDFSEAERNGFIAAFIQFRQSEGSTRTADDLKAAAEGLLKGCKQHFRSGITRLTWIGGVI
;
A
#
# COMPACT_ATOMS: atom_id res chain seq x y z
N ASP A 1 -8.32 -29.77 -22.78
CA ASP A 1 -8.33 -28.42 -23.36
C ASP A 1 -9.71 -27.80 -23.24
N TRP A 2 -9.82 -26.47 -23.28
CA TRP A 2 -11.11 -25.77 -23.22
C TRP A 2 -11.67 -25.62 -24.64
N ASP A 3 -12.70 -26.39 -24.96
CA ASP A 3 -13.35 -26.41 -26.28
C ASP A 3 -14.55 -25.45 -26.39
N GLY A 4 -14.88 -24.74 -25.31
CA GLY A 4 -16.01 -23.81 -25.24
C GLY A 4 -17.37 -24.48 -25.01
N TRP A 5 -17.43 -25.79 -24.81
CA TRP A 5 -18.65 -26.56 -24.54
C TRP A 5 -18.58 -27.26 -23.18
N PRO A 6 -18.55 -26.49 -22.06
CA PRO A 6 -18.60 -27.10 -20.74
C PRO A 6 -19.92 -27.87 -20.59
N ASP A 7 -19.83 -29.15 -20.24
CA ASP A 7 -20.96 -30.03 -19.97
C ASP A 7 -20.68 -30.87 -18.71
N GLY A 8 -21.72 -31.17 -17.96
CA GLY A 8 -21.64 -31.79 -16.64
C GLY A 8 -21.12 -30.87 -15.53
N THR A 9 -20.98 -31.44 -14.34
CA THR A 9 -20.43 -30.74 -13.17
C THR A 9 -18.91 -30.94 -13.13
N PHE A 10 -18.17 -29.84 -13.18
CA PHE A 10 -16.72 -29.87 -13.01
C PHE A 10 -16.23 -28.59 -12.31
N GLU A 11 -15.04 -28.68 -11.74
CA GLU A 11 -14.29 -27.57 -11.17
C GLU A 11 -12.85 -27.66 -11.68
N ARG A 12 -12.27 -26.51 -12.04
CA ARG A 12 -10.90 -26.45 -12.55
C ARG A 12 -10.28 -25.09 -12.26
N PHE A 13 -9.01 -25.10 -11.84
CA PHE A 13 -8.17 -23.91 -11.82
C PHE A 13 -7.62 -23.61 -13.21
N PHE A 14 -7.71 -22.36 -13.60
CA PHE A 14 -7.10 -21.82 -14.81
C PHE A 14 -6.08 -20.76 -14.41
N THR A 15 -4.88 -20.85 -14.96
CA THR A 15 -3.90 -19.76 -14.87
C THR A 15 -4.43 -18.53 -15.62
N HIS A 16 -3.86 -17.36 -15.34
CA HIS A 16 -4.27 -16.13 -16.06
C HIS A 16 -4.00 -16.24 -17.57
N GLU A 17 -2.90 -16.90 -17.96
CA GLU A 17 -2.54 -17.14 -19.36
C GLU A 17 -3.56 -18.05 -20.05
N GLU A 18 -3.95 -19.17 -19.43
CA GLU A 18 -5.02 -20.04 -19.95
C GLU A 18 -6.36 -19.31 -20.04
N TYR A 19 -6.69 -18.48 -19.04
CA TYR A 19 -7.91 -17.67 -19.07
C TYR A 19 -7.93 -16.69 -20.27
N VAL A 20 -6.80 -16.06 -20.59
CA VAL A 20 -6.68 -15.18 -21.77
C VAL A 20 -6.73 -15.99 -23.07
N ALA A 21 -5.99 -17.11 -23.14
CA ALA A 21 -5.95 -17.98 -24.32
C ALA A 21 -7.34 -18.53 -24.68
N THR A 22 -8.17 -18.82 -23.68
CA THR A 22 -9.56 -19.29 -23.84
C THR A 22 -10.58 -18.18 -24.08
N LYS A 23 -10.12 -16.97 -24.42
CA LYS A 23 -10.97 -15.77 -24.59
C LYS A 23 -11.87 -15.52 -23.37
N LYS A 24 -11.28 -15.58 -22.17
CA LYS A 24 -11.96 -15.39 -20.89
C LYS A 24 -12.96 -16.51 -20.57
N LEU A 25 -12.53 -17.75 -20.83
CA LEU A 25 -13.36 -18.96 -20.74
C LEU A 25 -14.65 -18.80 -21.53
N ALA A 26 -14.57 -18.32 -22.77
CA ALA A 26 -15.75 -18.13 -23.60
C ALA A 26 -16.51 -19.45 -23.75
N VAL A 27 -17.85 -19.39 -23.67
CA VAL A 27 -18.72 -20.55 -23.82
C VAL A 27 -19.64 -20.36 -25.02
N HIS A 28 -19.92 -21.46 -25.71
CA HIS A 28 -20.84 -21.46 -26.85
C HIS A 28 -22.30 -21.53 -26.43
N TRP A 29 -22.59 -22.00 -25.21
CA TRP A 29 -23.91 -21.89 -24.59
C TRP A 29 -24.38 -20.43 -24.52
N THR A 30 -25.68 -20.20 -24.73
CA THR A 30 -26.27 -18.88 -24.46
C THR A 30 -26.38 -18.69 -22.96
N CYS A 31 -25.62 -17.73 -22.43
CA CYS A 31 -25.63 -17.45 -21.00
C CYS A 31 -25.91 -15.97 -20.71
N ARG A 32 -26.73 -15.72 -19.69
CA ARG A 32 -26.81 -14.40 -19.05
C ARG A 32 -25.73 -14.29 -17.99
N THR A 33 -24.87 -13.28 -18.10
CA THR A 33 -23.86 -13.02 -17.08
C THR A 33 -24.41 -12.08 -16.03
N SER A 34 -24.25 -12.44 -14.76
CA SER A 34 -24.43 -11.56 -13.61
C SER A 34 -23.05 -11.33 -12.99
N GLY A 35 -22.62 -10.08 -12.98
CA GLY A 35 -21.40 -9.68 -12.27
C GLY A 35 -21.71 -9.56 -10.78
N GLY A 36 -21.00 -10.32 -9.94
CA GLY A 36 -21.08 -10.13 -8.50
C GLY A 36 -20.44 -8.81 -8.09
N THR A 37 -21.10 -8.05 -7.23
CA THR A 37 -20.52 -6.92 -6.46
C THR A 37 -19.68 -7.40 -5.28
N HIS A 38 -19.83 -8.66 -4.88
CA HIS A 38 -19.15 -9.26 -3.73
C HIS A 38 -17.86 -9.99 -4.11
N GLY A 39 -16.89 -9.95 -3.20
CA GLY A 39 -15.57 -10.57 -3.33
C GLY A 39 -14.50 -9.64 -3.93
N SER A 40 -13.24 -9.95 -3.65
CA SER A 40 -12.07 -9.20 -4.11
C SER A 40 -11.27 -10.02 -5.14
N ARG A 41 -10.73 -9.35 -6.16
CA ARG A 41 -9.77 -10.00 -7.07
C ARG A 41 -8.46 -10.36 -6.38
N ASP A 42 -8.16 -9.68 -5.27
CA ASP A 42 -6.96 -9.86 -4.46
C ASP A 42 -7.16 -10.87 -3.31
N ALA A 43 -8.31 -11.54 -3.25
CA ALA A 43 -8.57 -12.52 -2.19
C ALA A 43 -7.58 -13.69 -2.26
N GLU A 44 -7.10 -14.15 -1.10
CA GLU A 44 -6.14 -15.25 -0.97
C GLU A 44 -6.77 -16.63 -1.24
N THR A 45 -8.10 -16.73 -1.12
CA THR A 45 -8.87 -17.94 -1.37
C THR A 45 -9.97 -17.69 -2.41
N TRP A 46 -10.42 -18.76 -3.06
CA TRP A 46 -11.46 -18.66 -4.09
C TRP A 46 -12.82 -18.29 -3.49
N GLU A 47 -13.09 -18.62 -2.22
CA GLU A 47 -14.34 -18.25 -1.53
C GLU A 47 -14.47 -16.73 -1.35
N GLY A 48 -13.35 -16.03 -1.13
CA GLY A 48 -13.31 -14.56 -1.04
C GLY A 48 -13.15 -13.86 -2.40
N GLY A 49 -12.94 -14.64 -3.46
CA GLY A 49 -12.65 -14.15 -4.81
C GLY A 49 -13.80 -13.38 -5.45
N ARG A 50 -13.47 -12.52 -6.41
CA ARG A 50 -14.47 -11.79 -7.19
C ARG A 50 -15.24 -12.78 -8.06
N ARG A 51 -16.54 -12.94 -7.76
CA ARG A 51 -17.40 -13.94 -8.41
C ARG A 51 -18.19 -13.34 -9.58
N SER A 52 -18.30 -14.11 -10.66
CA SER A 52 -19.22 -13.87 -11.77
C SER A 52 -19.98 -15.15 -12.07
N ILE A 53 -21.29 -15.06 -12.25
CA ILE A 53 -22.15 -16.22 -12.50
C ILE A 53 -22.75 -16.09 -13.90
N ARG A 54 -22.67 -17.17 -14.67
CA ARG A 54 -23.31 -17.32 -15.97
C ARG A 54 -24.48 -18.29 -15.83
N TYR A 55 -25.68 -17.83 -16.14
CA TYR A 55 -26.90 -18.64 -16.14
C TYR A 55 -27.17 -19.09 -17.57
N CYS A 56 -27.14 -20.39 -17.82
CA CYS A 56 -27.50 -20.93 -19.14
C CYS A 56 -28.97 -20.63 -19.40
N LYS A 57 -29.28 -20.11 -20.60
CA LYS A 57 -30.65 -19.83 -21.02
C LYS A 57 -31.27 -20.97 -21.81
N GLY A 58 -30.57 -22.09 -21.97
CA GLY A 58 -31.05 -23.24 -22.72
C GLY A 58 -31.10 -22.97 -24.22
N VAL A 59 -32.03 -23.61 -24.91
CA VAL A 59 -32.12 -23.59 -26.37
C VAL A 59 -33.56 -23.50 -26.83
N LEU A 60 -33.75 -23.10 -28.09
CA LEU A 60 -35.05 -23.19 -28.76
C LEU A 60 -35.07 -24.44 -29.62
N VAL A 61 -36.13 -25.24 -29.54
CA VAL A 61 -36.30 -26.43 -30.37
C VAL A 61 -37.50 -26.27 -31.28
N CYS A 62 -37.39 -26.74 -32.52
CA CYS A 62 -38.52 -26.78 -33.44
C CYS A 62 -39.40 -28.00 -33.16
N ARG A 63 -40.72 -27.79 -33.08
CA ARG A 63 -41.73 -28.86 -32.93
C ARG A 63 -42.40 -29.28 -34.25
N GLY A 64 -41.86 -28.84 -35.38
CA GLY A 64 -42.29 -29.33 -36.69
C GLY A 64 -41.91 -30.80 -36.87
N GLU A 65 -42.82 -31.60 -37.42
CA GLU A 65 -42.63 -33.03 -37.64
C GLU A 65 -41.35 -33.30 -38.47
N GLY A 66 -40.45 -34.13 -37.94
CA GLY A 66 -39.19 -34.49 -38.59
C GLY A 66 -38.10 -33.39 -38.66
N CYS A 67 -38.32 -32.19 -38.13
CA CYS A 67 -37.37 -31.08 -38.32
C CYS A 67 -36.10 -31.17 -37.44
N GLY A 68 -36.24 -31.50 -36.15
CA GLY A 68 -35.12 -31.69 -35.22
C GLY A 68 -34.20 -30.48 -34.99
N ARG A 69 -34.50 -29.31 -35.57
CA ARG A 69 -33.63 -28.12 -35.48
C ARG A 69 -33.60 -27.54 -34.07
N THR A 70 -32.40 -27.21 -33.63
CA THR A 70 -32.13 -26.48 -32.39
C THR A 70 -31.55 -25.11 -32.76
N VAL A 71 -32.13 -24.05 -32.19
CA VAL A 71 -31.75 -22.66 -32.42
C VAL A 71 -31.22 -22.07 -31.13
N ARG A 72 -30.16 -21.26 -31.26
CA ARG A 72 -29.57 -20.54 -30.14
C ARG A 72 -30.58 -19.51 -29.58
N SER A 73 -30.89 -19.62 -28.29
CA SER A 73 -31.72 -18.62 -27.63
C SER A 73 -30.96 -17.30 -27.52
N GLN A 74 -31.69 -16.19 -27.40
CA GLN A 74 -31.16 -14.91 -26.96
C GLN A 74 -30.89 -14.93 -25.44
N VAL A 75 -30.20 -13.90 -24.95
CA VAL A 75 -29.73 -13.83 -23.56
C VAL A 75 -30.79 -13.23 -22.61
N LEU A 76 -31.59 -12.28 -23.11
CA LEU A 76 -32.63 -11.59 -22.34
C LEU A 76 -33.99 -12.25 -22.58
N ASP A 77 -34.83 -12.29 -21.54
CA ASP A 77 -36.08 -13.06 -21.55
C ASP A 77 -37.10 -12.47 -22.55
N ASP A 78 -37.21 -11.15 -22.64
CA ASP A 78 -38.02 -10.42 -23.65
C ASP A 78 -37.61 -10.72 -25.10
N ARG A 79 -36.31 -10.93 -25.33
CA ARG A 79 -35.77 -11.28 -26.64
C ARG A 79 -35.99 -12.76 -26.97
N ILE A 80 -36.01 -13.63 -25.98
CA ILE A 80 -36.41 -15.04 -26.16
C ILE A 80 -37.88 -15.10 -26.56
N GLU A 81 -38.77 -14.36 -25.87
CA GLU A 81 -40.18 -14.26 -26.24
C GLU A 81 -40.36 -13.76 -27.68
N SER A 82 -39.58 -12.73 -28.06
CA SER A 82 -39.55 -12.25 -29.45
C SER A 82 -39.13 -13.34 -30.45
N GLN A 83 -38.17 -14.21 -30.10
CA GLN A 83 -37.79 -15.34 -30.95
C GLN A 83 -38.90 -16.40 -31.06
N LEU A 84 -39.61 -16.67 -29.98
CA LEU A 84 -40.73 -17.62 -29.96
C LEU A 84 -41.92 -17.17 -30.81
N GLY A 85 -42.04 -15.86 -31.07
CA GLY A 85 -43.00 -15.30 -32.02
C GLY A 85 -42.68 -15.59 -33.48
N ASN A 86 -41.47 -16.06 -33.80
CA ASN A 86 -41.07 -16.44 -35.15
C ASN A 86 -41.28 -17.94 -35.40
N THR A 87 -41.44 -18.30 -36.67
CA THR A 87 -41.46 -19.70 -37.11
C THR A 87 -40.06 -20.18 -37.45
N CYS A 88 -39.86 -21.49 -37.32
CA CYS A 88 -38.68 -22.15 -37.88
C CYS A 88 -38.75 -22.10 -39.42
N GLU A 89 -37.61 -22.24 -40.10
CA GLU A 89 -37.54 -22.28 -41.58
C GLU A 89 -38.41 -23.38 -42.20
N CYS A 90 -38.70 -24.46 -41.47
CA CYS A 90 -39.62 -25.52 -41.91
C CYS A 90 -41.10 -25.17 -41.71
N GLY A 91 -41.43 -23.97 -41.20
CA GLY A 91 -42.77 -23.55 -40.81
C GLY A 91 -43.21 -23.98 -39.40
N GLY A 92 -42.45 -24.85 -38.72
CA GLY A 92 -42.78 -25.33 -37.38
C GLY A 92 -42.62 -24.29 -36.27
N ARG A 93 -43.39 -24.42 -35.18
CA ARG A 93 -43.30 -23.55 -34.00
C ARG A 93 -42.01 -23.82 -33.22
N LEU A 94 -41.39 -22.75 -32.71
CA LEU A 94 -40.28 -22.81 -31.78
C LEU A 94 -40.79 -22.91 -30.34
N GLU A 95 -40.16 -23.76 -29.54
CA GLU A 95 -40.42 -23.91 -28.11
C GLU A 95 -39.12 -23.69 -27.34
N HIS A 96 -39.20 -22.98 -26.22
CA HIS A 96 -38.05 -22.74 -25.36
C HIS A 96 -37.87 -23.88 -24.37
N VAL A 97 -36.71 -24.50 -24.41
CA VAL A 97 -36.26 -25.49 -23.41
C VAL A 97 -35.29 -24.79 -22.48
N PRO A 98 -35.73 -24.35 -21.28
CA PRO A 98 -34.88 -23.63 -20.36
C PRO A 98 -33.82 -24.56 -19.75
N CYS A 99 -32.71 -23.97 -19.30
CA CYS A 99 -31.66 -24.68 -18.58
C CYS A 99 -31.46 -24.05 -17.21
N SER A 100 -31.26 -24.88 -16.18
CA SER A 100 -30.94 -24.43 -14.82
C SER A 100 -29.44 -24.43 -14.52
N ALA A 101 -28.62 -24.85 -15.49
CA ALA A 101 -27.18 -24.91 -15.31
C ALA A 101 -26.58 -23.52 -15.08
N THR A 102 -25.66 -23.46 -14.12
CA THR A 102 -24.92 -22.25 -13.81
C THR A 102 -23.43 -22.53 -13.89
N HIS A 103 -22.68 -21.57 -14.42
CA HIS A 103 -21.22 -21.60 -14.43
C HIS A 103 -20.73 -20.44 -13.57
N THR A 104 -20.07 -20.78 -12.46
CA THR A 104 -19.45 -19.81 -11.57
C THR A 104 -17.99 -19.65 -11.96
N ILE A 105 -17.57 -18.41 -12.20
CA ILE A 105 -16.18 -18.04 -12.43
C ILE A 105 -15.76 -17.16 -11.26
N THR A 106 -14.72 -17.59 -10.55
CA THR A 106 -14.16 -16.83 -9.44
C THR A 106 -12.72 -16.42 -9.76
N ILE A 107 -12.45 -15.12 -9.67
CA ILE A 107 -11.11 -14.56 -9.85
C ILE A 107 -10.56 -14.21 -8.48
N PHE A 108 -9.43 -14.81 -8.12
CA PHE A 108 -8.76 -14.61 -6.84
C PHE A 108 -7.24 -14.62 -7.05
N LYS A 109 -6.49 -14.16 -6.06
CA LYS A 109 -5.03 -14.14 -6.09
C LYS A 109 -4.51 -15.55 -5.79
N HIS A 110 -3.77 -16.14 -6.72
CA HIS A 110 -3.23 -17.50 -6.58
C HIS A 110 -1.76 -17.58 -7.02
N GLY A 111 -1.04 -18.57 -6.49
CA GLY A 111 0.37 -18.81 -6.78
C GLY A 111 1.14 -19.26 -5.55
N LEU A 112 2.06 -20.21 -5.73
CA LEU A 112 2.80 -20.82 -4.63
C LEU A 112 3.54 -19.79 -3.75
N ALA A 113 4.10 -18.76 -4.38
CA ALA A 113 4.77 -17.65 -3.71
C ALA A 113 3.83 -16.72 -2.95
N GLU A 114 2.58 -16.58 -3.41
CA GLU A 114 1.56 -15.72 -2.80
C GLU A 114 0.88 -16.41 -1.61
N GLN A 115 0.65 -17.72 -1.72
CA GLN A 115 0.14 -18.56 -0.62
C GLN A 115 1.18 -18.80 0.48
N ASN A 116 2.46 -18.67 0.14
CA ASN A 116 3.57 -18.88 1.06
C ASN A 116 4.53 -17.69 1.01
N PRO A 117 4.09 -16.48 1.37
CA PRO A 117 4.83 -15.23 1.13
C PRO A 117 6.16 -15.20 1.87
N ARG A 118 6.23 -15.89 3.00
CA ARG A 118 7.42 -16.01 3.86
C ARG A 118 8.34 -17.17 3.47
N SER A 119 7.91 -18.05 2.57
CA SER A 119 8.70 -19.23 2.23
C SER A 119 9.90 -18.87 1.35
N GLY A 120 11.03 -19.48 1.70
CA GLY A 120 12.27 -19.35 0.94
C GLY A 120 12.32 -20.31 -0.26
N PRO A 121 13.23 -20.09 -1.22
CA PRO A 121 13.37 -20.94 -2.41
C PRO A 121 13.52 -22.43 -2.10
N LEU A 122 14.21 -22.78 -1.00
CA LEU A 122 14.37 -24.17 -0.55
C LEU A 122 13.05 -24.78 -0.07
N GLN A 123 12.25 -24.04 0.69
CA GLN A 123 10.94 -24.51 1.16
C GLN A 123 9.96 -24.71 0.00
N LEU A 124 10.04 -23.86 -1.02
CA LEU A 124 9.22 -24.01 -2.22
C LEU A 124 9.70 -25.15 -3.12
N LEU A 125 11.00 -25.48 -3.10
CA LEU A 125 11.55 -26.63 -3.84
C LEU A 125 11.07 -27.96 -3.24
N VAL A 126 11.09 -28.08 -1.90
CA VAL A 126 10.78 -29.36 -1.21
C VAL A 126 9.32 -29.49 -0.79
N GLY A 127 8.56 -28.40 -0.80
CA GLY A 127 7.20 -28.29 -0.30
C GLY A 127 7.16 -27.67 1.09
N VAL A 128 6.24 -26.72 1.31
CA VAL A 128 6.07 -26.07 2.62
C VAL A 128 5.46 -27.07 3.59
N PRO A 129 6.03 -27.28 4.80
CA PRO A 129 5.49 -28.25 5.76
C PRO A 129 4.05 -27.91 6.17
N THR A 130 3.14 -28.87 6.08
CA THR A 130 1.75 -28.78 6.55
C THR A 130 1.43 -29.93 7.50
N LEU A 131 0.26 -29.87 8.16
CA LEU A 131 -0.24 -30.93 9.05
C LEU A 131 -0.36 -32.30 8.35
N HIS A 132 -0.51 -32.31 7.02
CA HIS A 132 -0.72 -33.51 6.21
C HIS A 132 0.51 -33.88 5.36
N GLY A 133 1.68 -33.29 5.64
CA GLY A 133 2.93 -33.53 4.91
C GLY A 133 3.40 -32.32 4.11
N PRO A 134 4.36 -32.50 3.19
CA PRO A 134 4.87 -31.41 2.34
C PRO A 134 3.77 -30.92 1.42
N GLY A 135 3.49 -29.62 1.47
CA GLY A 135 2.56 -28.96 0.56
C GLY A 135 3.08 -28.90 -0.88
N PRO A 136 2.32 -28.25 -1.79
CA PRO A 136 2.66 -28.13 -3.20
C PRO A 136 4.07 -27.56 -3.43
N LYS A 137 4.77 -28.02 -4.46
CA LYS A 137 6.17 -27.67 -4.73
C LYS A 137 6.31 -26.90 -6.04
N ALA A 138 7.34 -26.07 -6.12
CA ALA A 138 7.66 -25.33 -7.35
C ALA A 138 7.93 -26.26 -8.56
N PRO A 139 8.61 -27.42 -8.41
CA PRO A 139 8.75 -28.39 -9.51
C PRO A 139 7.44 -28.95 -10.07
N ASP A 140 6.36 -28.97 -9.28
CA ASP A 140 5.05 -29.45 -9.74
C ASP A 140 4.41 -28.48 -10.75
N ILE A 141 4.84 -27.20 -10.73
CA ILE A 141 4.41 -26.17 -11.67
C ILE A 141 5.19 -26.28 -12.98
N SER A 142 6.51 -26.49 -12.90
CA SER A 142 7.38 -26.64 -14.06
C SER A 142 8.66 -27.37 -13.68
N SER A 143 9.10 -28.30 -14.52
CA SER A 143 10.35 -29.05 -14.35
C SER A 143 11.59 -28.14 -14.28
N VAL A 144 11.53 -26.93 -14.88
CA VAL A 144 12.61 -25.94 -14.83
C VAL A 144 12.81 -25.39 -13.40
N LEU A 145 11.79 -25.49 -12.54
CA LEU A 145 11.83 -25.08 -11.14
C LEU A 145 12.42 -26.14 -10.20
N LEU A 146 13.01 -27.23 -10.72
CA LEU A 146 13.90 -28.09 -9.93
C LEU A 146 15.18 -27.37 -9.50
N ASN A 147 15.54 -26.28 -10.19
CA ASN A 147 16.68 -25.45 -9.83
C ASN A 147 16.30 -24.38 -8.80
N LYS A 148 16.90 -24.46 -7.60
CA LYS A 148 16.73 -23.48 -6.50
C LYS A 148 17.03 -22.04 -6.93
N ASP A 149 18.05 -21.81 -7.75
CA ASP A 149 18.42 -20.46 -8.19
C ASP A 149 17.37 -19.92 -9.15
N ARG A 150 16.79 -20.79 -9.99
CA ARG A 150 15.64 -20.42 -10.82
C ARG A 150 14.41 -20.08 -9.97
N ILE A 151 14.11 -20.88 -8.93
CA ILE A 151 13.06 -20.54 -7.98
C ILE A 151 13.33 -19.18 -7.35
N SER A 152 14.58 -18.91 -6.93
CA SER A 152 14.97 -17.63 -6.33
C SER A 152 14.71 -16.45 -7.26
N HIS A 153 15.08 -16.59 -8.55
CA HIS A 153 14.85 -15.59 -9.58
C HIS A 153 13.35 -15.35 -9.83
N GLU A 154 12.55 -16.41 -10.02
CA GLU A 154 11.10 -16.26 -10.22
C GLU A 154 10.40 -15.70 -8.98
N LEU A 155 10.84 -16.11 -7.79
CA LEU A 155 10.33 -15.56 -6.52
C LEU A 155 10.63 -14.07 -6.40
N GLN A 156 11.83 -13.65 -6.82
CA GLN A 156 12.21 -12.24 -6.86
C GLN A 156 11.37 -11.47 -7.88
N LYS A 157 11.10 -12.07 -9.05
CA LYS A 157 10.25 -11.47 -10.10
C LYS A 157 8.81 -11.32 -9.65
N VAL A 158 8.18 -12.36 -9.10
CA VAL A 158 6.82 -12.30 -8.54
C VAL A 158 6.75 -11.28 -7.40
N ARG A 159 7.75 -11.29 -6.50
CA ARG A 159 7.86 -10.27 -5.44
C ARG A 159 8.14 -8.88 -6.01
N ALA A 160 8.71 -8.72 -7.20
CA ALA A 160 8.93 -7.43 -7.83
C ALA A 160 7.69 -6.95 -8.61
N GLU A 161 6.91 -7.87 -9.20
CA GLU A 161 5.67 -7.61 -9.94
C GLU A 161 4.51 -7.30 -8.99
N ALA A 162 4.39 -8.05 -7.88
CA ALA A 162 3.51 -7.69 -6.76
C ALA A 162 3.89 -6.33 -6.15
N LYS A 163 5.12 -5.86 -6.39
CA LYS A 163 5.61 -4.53 -6.02
C LYS A 163 5.42 -3.48 -7.14
N SER A 164 5.06 -3.89 -8.36
CA SER A 164 4.94 -3.05 -9.56
C SER A 164 3.48 -2.74 -9.96
N ALA A 165 2.49 -3.50 -9.47
CA ALA A 165 1.09 -3.09 -9.53
C ALA A 165 0.86 -1.94 -8.54
N LYS A 166 0.95 -0.70 -9.05
CA LYS A 166 0.98 0.58 -8.31
C LYS A 166 2.13 0.63 -7.30
N GLY A 167 3.19 1.36 -7.64
CA GLY A 167 4.33 1.54 -6.74
C GLY A 167 3.86 1.99 -5.36
N GLY A 168 4.27 1.28 -4.31
CA GLY A 168 3.84 1.50 -2.93
C GLY A 168 4.13 2.89 -2.33
N ASP A 169 4.70 3.81 -3.12
CA ASP A 169 4.96 5.20 -2.75
C ASP A 169 4.14 6.20 -3.60
N SER A 170 3.25 5.72 -4.46
CA SER A 170 2.27 6.58 -5.14
C SER A 170 1.09 6.80 -4.22
N LEU A 171 0.97 8.00 -3.66
CA LEU A 171 -0.17 8.39 -2.83
C LEU A 171 -1.47 8.30 -3.62
N ASN A 172 -2.25 7.25 -3.36
CA ASN A 172 -3.64 7.17 -3.81
C ASN A 172 -4.50 7.97 -2.82
N PHE A 173 -5.09 9.08 -3.30
CA PHE A 173 -5.89 9.96 -2.47
C PHE A 173 -7.13 9.30 -1.87
N GLU A 174 -7.75 8.35 -2.57
CA GLU A 174 -8.91 7.61 -2.05
C GLU A 174 -8.51 6.68 -0.91
N GLU A 175 -7.38 5.97 -1.06
CA GLU A 175 -6.84 5.10 -0.01
C GLU A 175 -6.34 5.92 1.19
N PHE A 176 -5.70 7.07 0.94
CA PHE A 176 -5.28 7.98 2.00
C PHE A 176 -6.47 8.56 2.76
N ALA A 177 -7.52 8.97 2.05
CA ALA A 177 -8.75 9.48 2.68
C ALA A 177 -9.45 8.39 3.52
N ALA A 178 -9.50 7.15 3.02
CA ALA A 178 -10.01 6.02 3.78
C ALA A 178 -9.14 5.74 5.02
N PHE A 179 -7.82 5.75 4.87
CA PHE A 179 -6.88 5.57 5.97
C PHE A 179 -7.04 6.63 7.06
N ASP A 180 -7.19 7.90 6.69
CA ASP A 180 -7.37 9.01 7.63
C ASP A 180 -8.73 8.91 8.36
N ALA A 181 -9.78 8.54 7.63
CA ALA A 181 -11.10 8.28 8.21
C ALA A 181 -11.10 7.11 9.20
N ASP A 182 -10.35 6.04 8.90
CA ASP A 182 -10.22 4.86 9.76
C ASP A 182 -9.28 5.08 10.96
N ASN A 183 -8.40 6.08 10.89
CA ASN A 183 -7.40 6.39 11.91
C ASN A 183 -7.48 7.86 12.37
N PRO A 184 -8.61 8.30 12.94
CA PRO A 184 -8.82 9.69 13.29
C PRO A 184 -7.76 10.18 14.28
N GLY A 185 -7.10 11.28 13.94
CA GLY A 185 -6.06 11.91 14.77
C GLY A 185 -4.67 11.29 14.63
N LEU A 186 -4.49 10.25 13.80
CA LEU A 186 -3.16 9.71 13.51
C LEU A 186 -2.37 10.64 12.58
N VAL A 187 -3.01 11.21 11.55
CA VAL A 187 -2.41 12.23 10.69
C VAL A 187 -2.52 13.58 11.38
N VAL A 188 -1.37 14.15 11.77
CA VAL A 188 -1.32 15.41 12.54
C VAL A 188 -0.98 16.63 11.70
N HIS A 189 -0.40 16.40 10.51
CA HIS A 189 -0.10 17.46 9.54
C HIS A 189 0.04 16.85 8.15
N SER A 190 -0.56 17.47 7.14
CA SER A 190 -0.44 17.02 5.75
C SER A 190 -0.43 18.19 4.78
N VAL A 191 0.50 18.14 3.82
CA VAL A 191 0.54 19.02 2.64
C VAL A 191 0.74 18.13 1.44
N VAL A 192 -0.07 18.30 0.41
CA VAL A 192 0.03 17.52 -0.83
C VAL A 192 0.08 18.45 -2.03
N GLY A 193 1.14 18.32 -2.83
CA GLY A 193 1.43 19.19 -3.96
C GLY A 193 2.84 18.94 -4.48
N LYS A 194 3.50 20.00 -5.01
CA LYS A 194 4.90 19.92 -5.45
C LYS A 194 5.81 19.42 -4.31
N VAL A 195 5.61 19.99 -3.13
CA VAL A 195 6.12 19.46 -1.86
C VAL A 195 4.99 18.69 -1.20
N THR A 196 5.24 17.41 -0.92
CA THR A 196 4.30 16.53 -0.25
C THR A 196 4.93 16.02 1.03
N VAL A 197 4.28 16.33 2.16
CA VAL A 197 4.68 15.90 3.49
C VAL A 197 3.45 15.43 4.23
N ILE A 198 3.49 14.20 4.74
CA ILE A 198 2.42 13.63 5.57
C ILE A 198 3.07 13.20 6.88
N SER A 199 2.68 13.85 7.97
CA SER A 199 3.18 13.59 9.31
C SER A 199 2.14 12.83 10.12
N ILE A 200 2.57 11.73 10.73
CA ILE A 200 1.77 10.88 11.59
C ILE A 200 2.33 10.80 13.00
N GLN A 201 1.44 10.65 13.98
CA GLN A 201 1.80 10.58 15.38
C GLN A 201 0.75 9.79 16.17
N GLN A 202 1.21 8.84 16.98
CA GLN A 202 0.37 8.13 17.94
C GLN A 202 0.39 8.84 19.32
N PRO A 203 -0.62 8.60 20.19
CA PRO A 203 -0.66 9.21 21.52
C PRO A 203 0.60 8.95 22.37
N LEU A 204 1.17 7.74 22.29
CA LEU A 204 2.43 7.43 22.99
C LEU A 204 3.58 8.29 22.46
N MET A 205 3.69 8.45 21.14
CA MET A 205 4.72 9.27 20.50
C MET A 205 4.63 10.73 20.97
N LEU A 206 3.41 11.29 21.02
CA LEU A 206 3.16 12.64 21.52
C LEU A 206 3.60 12.79 22.99
N SER A 207 3.26 11.83 23.84
CA SER A 207 3.62 11.88 25.27
C SER A 207 5.14 11.86 25.51
N GLU A 208 5.90 11.26 24.60
CA GLU A 208 7.35 11.18 24.72
C GLU A 208 8.06 12.46 24.25
N LEU A 209 7.37 13.39 23.58
CA LEU A 209 7.94 14.68 23.15
C LEU A 209 8.13 15.70 24.29
N VAL A 210 7.48 15.50 25.44
CA VAL A 210 7.57 16.40 26.59
C VAL A 210 8.01 15.61 27.83
N LYS A 211 9.14 16.00 28.44
CA LYS A 211 9.70 15.31 29.61
C LYS A 211 9.63 16.17 30.87
N GLU A 212 9.21 15.56 31.99
CA GLU A 212 9.15 16.21 33.32
C GLU A 212 10.53 16.55 33.89
N THR A 213 11.54 15.75 33.55
CA THR A 213 12.91 15.97 33.99
C THR A 213 13.74 16.50 32.83
N ALA A 214 14.18 17.75 32.93
CA ALA A 214 15.19 18.29 32.02
C ALA A 214 16.50 17.48 32.17
N VAL A 215 17.09 17.10 31.04
CA VAL A 215 18.48 16.62 31.03
C VAL A 215 19.37 17.87 30.98
N THR A 216 20.21 18.08 32.00
CA THR A 216 21.18 19.17 32.00
C THR A 216 22.19 18.96 30.87
N ASP A 217 22.54 20.03 30.15
CA ASP A 217 23.48 20.07 29.01
C ASP A 217 23.01 19.49 27.66
N GLU A 218 21.72 19.14 27.52
CA GLU A 218 21.10 18.65 26.28
C GLU A 218 19.83 19.45 25.94
N PRO A 219 19.28 19.37 24.70
CA PRO A 219 17.95 19.93 24.46
C PRO A 219 16.95 19.42 25.50
N VAL A 220 16.08 20.29 26.01
CA VAL A 220 15.26 19.98 27.20
C VAL A 220 14.43 18.71 27.03
N ASN A 221 13.96 18.44 25.81
CA ASN A 221 13.18 17.25 25.47
C ASN A 221 14.03 16.11 24.86
N GLY A 222 15.32 16.33 24.59
CA GLY A 222 16.24 15.34 24.05
C GLY A 222 15.87 14.82 22.65
N VAL A 223 15.17 15.65 21.85
CA VAL A 223 14.69 15.24 20.53
C VAL A 223 15.87 15.20 19.55
N VAL A 224 15.95 14.12 18.78
CA VAL A 224 16.91 13.93 17.69
C VAL A 224 16.15 13.70 16.40
N SER A 225 16.44 14.52 15.38
CA SER A 225 15.82 14.45 14.06
C SER A 225 16.79 13.91 13.02
N HIS A 226 16.28 13.08 12.12
CA HIS A 226 17.02 12.55 11.00
C HIS A 226 16.11 12.19 9.82
N ALA A 227 16.62 12.37 8.61
CA ALA A 227 15.97 11.91 7.39
C ALA A 227 16.61 10.61 6.87
N ALA A 228 15.87 9.51 6.96
CA ALA A 228 16.31 8.21 6.49
C ALA A 228 16.09 8.06 4.98
N HIS A 229 17.19 7.96 4.23
CA HIS A 229 17.19 7.61 2.81
C HIS A 229 16.96 6.11 2.59
N GLY A 230 16.31 5.75 1.48
CA GLY A 230 16.14 4.35 1.06
C GLY A 230 15.13 3.55 1.87
N PHE A 231 14.40 4.19 2.79
CA PHE A 231 13.25 3.58 3.46
C PHE A 231 12.11 3.34 2.45
N TRP A 232 11.86 4.31 1.58
CA TRP A 232 10.89 4.23 0.49
C TRP A 232 11.54 3.69 -0.79
N ARG A 233 10.73 3.14 -1.70
CA ARG A 233 11.22 2.59 -2.98
C ARG A 233 11.61 3.70 -3.95
N GLN A 234 10.87 4.79 -3.97
CA GLN A 234 11.18 6.01 -4.68
C GLN A 234 12.39 6.66 -4.02
N ARG A 235 13.49 6.71 -4.76
CA ARG A 235 14.79 7.18 -4.25
C ARG A 235 14.78 8.60 -3.69
N ASN A 236 13.85 9.43 -4.15
CA ASN A 236 13.73 10.83 -3.73
C ASN A 236 12.85 10.99 -2.49
N CYS A 237 12.08 9.97 -2.10
CA CYS A 237 11.24 10.04 -0.92
C CYS A 237 12.05 9.69 0.33
N LEU A 238 11.73 10.33 1.45
CA LEU A 238 12.41 10.12 2.72
C LEU A 238 11.43 9.82 3.83
N LEU A 239 11.88 9.02 4.80
CA LEU A 239 11.21 8.91 6.09
C LEU A 239 11.94 9.86 7.04
N MET A 240 11.30 10.98 7.37
CA MET A 240 11.81 11.90 8.40
C MET A 240 11.29 11.46 9.76
N ILE A 241 12.18 11.38 10.74
CA ILE A 241 11.86 10.94 12.09
C ILE A 241 12.45 11.94 13.06
N SER A 242 11.62 12.44 13.98
CA SER A 242 12.10 13.09 15.19
C SER A 242 11.80 12.18 16.37
N SER A 243 12.84 11.67 17.04
CA SER A 243 12.75 10.69 18.13
C SER A 243 13.17 11.29 19.46
N ALA A 244 12.61 10.80 20.55
CA ALA A 244 13.03 11.10 21.91
C ALA A 244 13.29 9.80 22.68
N TYR A 245 14.23 9.83 23.62
CA TYR A 245 14.51 8.65 24.44
C TYR A 245 13.41 8.45 25.49
N SER A 246 12.79 7.26 25.53
CA SER A 246 11.85 6.87 26.57
C SER A 246 12.60 6.22 27.72
N ARG A 247 12.54 6.84 28.91
CA ARG A 247 13.13 6.26 30.12
C ARG A 247 12.37 5.03 30.61
N THR A 248 11.05 5.02 30.39
CA THR A 248 10.17 3.92 30.79
C THR A 248 10.50 2.65 30.01
N LEU A 249 10.62 2.77 28.68
CA LEU A 249 10.91 1.62 27.80
C LEU A 249 12.41 1.40 27.57
N ARG A 250 13.26 2.34 28.01
CA ARG A 250 14.72 2.33 27.84
C ARG A 250 15.14 2.20 26.37
N CYS A 251 14.42 2.87 25.49
CA CYS A 251 14.70 2.87 24.05
C CYS A 251 14.32 4.21 23.42
N TRP A 252 14.83 4.45 22.20
CA TRP A 252 14.42 5.59 21.39
C TRP A 252 13.04 5.33 20.81
N LEU A 253 12.09 6.22 21.09
CA LEU A 253 10.76 6.20 20.49
C LEU A 253 10.62 7.36 19.51
N PRO A 254 9.94 7.13 18.37
CA PRO A 254 9.62 8.22 17.48
C PRO A 254 8.61 9.14 18.16
N GLY A 255 8.86 10.44 18.13
CA GLY A 255 7.91 11.47 18.56
C GLY A 255 7.02 11.93 17.41
N ILE A 256 7.55 11.97 16.19
CA ILE A 256 6.78 12.19 14.95
C ILE A 256 7.48 11.49 13.79
N LEU A 257 6.68 10.96 12.86
CA LEU A 257 7.14 10.33 11.62
C LEU A 257 6.54 11.09 10.45
N SER A 258 7.32 11.38 9.42
CA SER A 258 6.81 12.00 8.21
C SER A 258 7.28 11.29 6.96
N TYR A 259 6.34 10.99 6.08
CA TYR A 259 6.63 10.75 4.68
C TYR A 259 6.93 12.08 4.00
N THR A 260 7.99 12.14 3.19
CA THR A 260 8.26 13.26 2.30
C THR A 260 8.60 12.77 0.89
N ASN A 261 8.17 13.50 -0.15
CA ASN A 261 8.56 13.22 -1.54
C ASN A 261 9.90 13.87 -1.96
N GLY A 262 10.67 14.38 -0.99
CA GLY A 262 11.91 15.11 -1.19
C GLY A 262 12.56 15.58 0.12
N ALA A 263 13.76 16.16 0.00
CA ALA A 263 14.61 16.61 1.11
C ALA A 263 14.99 18.10 1.01
N THR A 264 14.11 18.95 0.45
CA THR A 264 14.36 20.40 0.42
C THR A 264 14.03 21.04 1.77
N ALA A 265 14.49 22.28 1.99
CA ALA A 265 14.16 23.03 3.21
C ALA A 265 12.65 23.12 3.47
N GLU A 266 11.84 23.20 2.42
CA GLU A 266 10.37 23.22 2.52
C GLU A 266 9.78 21.89 3.05
N HIS A 267 10.40 20.75 2.71
CA HIS A 267 9.99 19.46 3.26
C HIS A 267 10.29 19.39 4.76
N PHE A 268 11.51 19.78 5.15
CA PHE A 268 11.91 19.86 6.55
C PHE A 268 11.06 20.85 7.34
N GLN A 269 10.71 21.99 6.73
CA GLN A 269 9.81 22.97 7.35
C GLN A 269 8.49 22.35 7.78
N HIS A 270 7.84 21.56 6.91
CA HIS A 270 6.59 20.90 7.28
C HIS A 270 6.76 19.83 8.36
N HIS A 271 7.86 19.06 8.35
CA HIS A 271 8.17 18.10 9.40
C HIS A 271 8.33 18.79 10.77
N PHE A 272 9.17 19.82 10.83
CA PHE A 272 9.43 20.55 12.08
C PHE A 272 8.22 21.37 12.55
N TYR A 273 7.44 21.92 11.63
CA TYR A 273 6.21 22.64 11.99
C TYR A 273 5.22 21.70 12.70
N ALA A 274 5.07 20.48 12.19
CA ALA A 274 4.25 19.46 12.83
C ALA A 274 4.83 19.06 14.21
N LEU A 275 6.15 18.89 14.32
CA LEU A 275 6.83 18.63 15.59
C LEU A 275 6.55 19.72 16.64
N PHE A 276 6.71 20.99 16.28
CA PHE A 276 6.50 22.12 17.19
C PHE A 276 5.05 22.23 17.65
N LYS A 277 4.08 22.05 16.74
CA LYS A 277 2.67 21.97 17.11
C LYS A 277 2.40 20.84 18.09
N SER A 278 2.94 19.64 17.86
CA SER A 278 2.79 18.52 18.78
C SER A 278 3.37 18.82 20.16
N ILE A 279 4.57 19.39 20.25
CA ILE A 279 5.19 19.79 21.53
C ILE A 279 4.29 20.80 22.26
N ALA A 280 3.82 21.83 21.57
CA ALA A 280 2.96 22.86 22.16
C ALA A 280 1.62 22.30 22.65
N GLN A 281 0.99 21.43 21.85
CA GLN A 281 -0.25 20.75 22.20
C GLN A 281 -0.08 19.89 23.46
N GLU A 282 0.99 19.10 23.54
CA GLU A 282 1.21 18.23 24.71
C GLU A 282 1.52 19.04 25.98
N ARG A 283 2.24 20.16 25.85
CA ARG A 283 2.47 21.07 26.98
C ARG A 283 1.18 21.69 27.48
N ALA A 284 0.37 22.21 26.57
CA ALA A 284 -0.93 22.79 26.91
C ALA A 284 -1.83 21.73 27.59
N ARG A 285 -1.83 20.50 27.09
CA ARG A 285 -2.55 19.36 27.70
C ARG A 285 -2.08 19.05 29.13
N ARG A 286 -0.79 19.23 29.42
CA ARG A 286 -0.20 19.06 30.77
C ARG A 286 -0.28 20.31 31.64
N GLY A 287 -0.88 21.41 31.15
CA GLY A 287 -0.97 22.67 31.88
C GLY A 287 0.37 23.40 32.04
N TRP A 288 1.33 23.15 31.15
CA TRP A 288 2.65 23.79 31.18
C TRP A 288 2.67 25.07 30.37
N ASP A 289 3.53 26.01 30.76
CA ASP A 289 3.74 27.26 30.02
C ASP A 289 4.26 26.98 28.60
N THR A 290 3.61 27.55 27.59
CA THR A 290 3.96 27.44 26.17
C THR A 290 4.77 28.63 25.65
N SER A 291 5.03 29.62 26.51
CA SER A 291 5.78 30.83 26.14
C SER A 291 7.28 30.57 25.94
N SER A 292 7.87 29.65 26.71
CA SER A 292 9.30 29.30 26.62
C SER A 292 9.67 28.58 25.31
N ASP A 293 10.81 28.99 24.74
CA ASP A 293 11.37 28.44 23.50
C ASP A 293 12.21 27.17 23.70
N GLU A 294 12.76 26.95 24.90
CA GLU A 294 13.81 25.94 25.15
C GLU A 294 13.40 24.50 24.81
N HIS A 295 12.11 24.21 24.91
CA HIS A 295 11.52 22.90 24.64
C HIS A 295 11.41 22.56 23.16
N PHE A 296 11.62 23.53 22.27
CA PHE A 296 11.69 23.31 20.83
C PHE A 296 13.12 23.00 20.35
N GLY A 297 14.09 22.94 21.29
CA GLY A 297 15.46 22.54 20.98
C GLY A 297 15.53 21.10 20.46
N THR A 298 16.28 20.91 19.38
CA THR A 298 16.41 19.63 18.68
C THR A 298 17.84 19.42 18.23
N VAL A 299 18.30 18.16 18.30
CA VAL A 299 19.55 17.72 17.67
C VAL A 299 19.28 17.33 16.23
N VAL A 300 19.94 17.98 15.27
CA VAL A 300 19.77 17.72 13.83
C VAL A 300 21.08 17.24 13.19
N ASP A 301 20.98 16.69 11.97
CA ASP A 301 22.15 16.59 11.11
C ASP A 301 22.40 17.94 10.41
N PHE A 302 23.66 18.35 10.27
CA PHE A 302 23.99 19.71 9.83
C PHE A 302 23.77 19.93 8.31
N SER A 303 22.81 19.25 7.69
CA SER A 303 22.46 19.58 6.32
C SER A 303 21.85 20.99 6.26
N GLU A 304 22.26 21.77 5.26
CA GLU A 304 21.79 23.16 5.10
C GLU A 304 20.26 23.22 4.93
N ALA A 305 19.70 22.25 4.20
CA ALA A 305 18.26 22.13 4.01
C ALA A 305 17.52 21.86 5.33
N GLU A 306 18.01 20.96 6.18
CA GLU A 306 17.39 20.66 7.48
C GLU A 306 17.45 21.88 8.41
N ARG A 307 18.61 22.55 8.49
CA ARG A 307 18.77 23.79 9.27
C ARG A 307 17.80 24.89 8.80
N ASN A 308 17.75 25.14 7.50
CA ASN A 308 16.89 26.18 6.94
C ASN A 308 15.40 25.83 7.14
N GLY A 309 15.04 24.56 7.00
CA GLY A 309 13.70 24.08 7.27
C GLY A 309 13.28 24.23 8.73
N PHE A 310 14.17 23.91 9.68
CA PHE A 310 13.93 24.10 11.12
C PHE A 310 13.65 25.56 11.46
N ILE A 311 14.49 26.48 10.99
CA ILE A 311 14.34 27.92 11.24
C ILE A 311 13.02 28.43 10.66
N ALA A 312 12.72 28.07 9.40
CA ALA A 312 11.47 28.47 8.76
C ALA A 312 10.23 27.94 9.49
N ALA A 313 10.27 26.67 9.94
CA ALA A 313 9.20 26.07 10.73
C ALA A 313 8.98 26.77 12.06
N PHE A 314 10.05 27.17 12.74
CA PHE A 314 9.98 27.81 14.04
C PHE A 314 9.36 29.21 13.94
N ILE A 315 9.79 29.99 12.93
CA ILE A 315 9.22 31.29 12.61
C ILE A 315 7.72 31.15 12.31
N GLN A 316 7.36 30.22 11.40
CA GLN A 316 5.96 29.96 11.04
C GLN A 316 5.12 29.55 12.27
N PHE A 317 5.65 28.67 13.12
CA PHE A 317 4.98 28.22 14.33
C PHE A 317 4.71 29.38 15.29
N ARG A 318 5.72 30.17 15.64
CA ARG A 318 5.56 31.29 16.57
C ARG A 318 4.67 32.40 16.01
N GLN A 319 4.70 32.65 14.70
CA GLN A 319 3.76 33.56 14.05
C GLN A 319 2.32 33.05 14.13
N SER A 320 2.10 31.73 13.94
CA SER A 320 0.77 31.14 14.07
C SER A 320 0.21 31.16 15.50
N GLU A 321 1.08 31.19 16.51
CA GLU A 321 0.73 31.38 17.92
C GLU A 321 0.54 32.86 18.31
N GLY A 322 0.66 33.81 17.36
CA GLY A 322 0.44 35.23 17.60
C GLY A 322 1.61 35.97 18.25
N SER A 323 2.84 35.48 18.09
CA SER A 323 4.04 36.17 18.60
C SER A 323 4.20 37.58 18.01
N THR A 324 4.55 38.55 18.85
CA THR A 324 4.87 39.93 18.44
C THR A 324 6.34 40.14 18.07
N ARG A 325 7.17 39.10 18.19
CA ARG A 325 8.61 39.15 17.88
C ARG A 325 8.83 39.32 16.38
N THR A 326 9.91 40.02 16.03
CA THR A 326 10.27 40.18 14.61
C THR A 326 10.74 38.86 14.01
N ALA A 327 10.73 38.75 12.68
CA ALA A 327 11.26 37.56 11.99
C ALA A 327 12.74 37.31 12.32
N ASP A 328 13.53 38.38 12.48
CA ASP A 328 14.95 38.29 12.83
C ASP A 328 15.14 37.81 14.28
N ASP A 329 14.32 38.27 15.22
CA ASP A 329 14.35 37.79 16.62
C ASP A 329 13.99 36.31 16.72
N LEU A 330 13.01 35.86 15.93
CA LEU A 330 12.59 34.46 15.87
C LEU A 330 13.66 33.59 15.23
N LYS A 331 14.32 34.09 14.18
CA LYS A 331 15.45 33.42 13.54
C LYS A 331 16.61 33.23 14.51
N ALA A 332 17.01 34.28 15.23
CA ALA A 332 18.10 34.21 16.20
C ALA A 332 17.82 33.20 17.32
N ALA A 333 16.57 33.13 17.81
CA ALA A 333 16.19 32.11 18.78
C ALA A 333 16.20 30.69 18.20
N ALA A 334 15.67 30.49 16.99
CA ALA A 334 15.72 29.19 16.33
C ALA A 334 17.17 28.68 16.16
N GLU A 335 18.11 29.58 15.84
CA GLU A 335 19.53 29.23 15.74
C GLU A 335 20.13 28.82 17.08
N GLY A 336 19.70 29.43 18.20
CA GLY A 336 20.13 29.04 19.55
C GLY A 336 19.60 27.66 20.00
N LEU A 337 18.43 27.27 19.48
CA LEU A 337 17.76 26.00 19.78
C LEU A 337 18.34 24.81 19.02
N LEU A 338 18.96 25.06 17.87
CA LEU A 338 19.60 24.03 17.06
C LEU A 338 20.87 23.51 17.76
N LYS A 339 20.90 22.20 18.01
CA LYS A 339 22.12 21.52 18.48
C LYS A 339 22.63 20.56 17.40
N GLY A 340 23.94 20.55 17.24
CA GLY A 340 24.60 19.64 16.32
C GLY A 340 24.76 18.23 16.86
N CYS A 341 24.52 17.21 16.03
CA CYS A 341 24.91 15.85 16.38
C CYS A 341 26.45 15.69 16.43
N LYS A 342 27.01 15.49 17.64
CA LYS A 342 28.46 15.28 17.86
C LYS A 342 29.01 14.09 17.05
N GLN A 343 28.21 13.04 16.85
CA GLN A 343 28.64 11.86 16.11
C GLN A 343 28.74 12.13 14.61
N HIS A 344 27.80 12.89 14.04
CA HIS A 344 27.89 13.33 12.65
C HIS A 344 29.04 14.32 12.46
N PHE A 345 29.27 15.24 13.40
CA PHE A 345 30.44 16.13 13.38
C PHE A 345 31.75 15.33 13.37
N ARG A 346 31.90 14.35 14.27
CA ARG A 346 33.07 13.45 14.31
C ARG A 346 33.23 12.68 13.00
N SER A 347 32.16 12.08 12.48
CA SER A 347 32.19 11.33 11.22
C SER A 347 32.53 12.22 10.02
N GLY A 348 32.08 13.46 10.00
CA GLY A 348 32.42 14.47 8.99
C GLY A 348 33.88 14.89 9.02
N ILE A 349 34.45 15.13 10.21
CA ILE A 349 35.89 15.37 10.38
C ILE A 349 36.71 14.16 9.92
N THR A 350 36.23 12.94 10.22
CA THR A 350 36.92 11.72 9.81
C THR A 350 36.96 11.58 8.28
N ARG A 351 35.93 12.05 7.55
CA ARG A 351 35.92 12.08 6.07
C ARG A 351 36.85 13.13 5.45
N LEU A 352 37.20 14.19 6.18
CA LEU A 352 38.14 15.23 5.72
C LEU A 352 39.61 14.80 5.82
N THR A 353 39.91 13.60 6.33
CA THR A 353 41.31 13.12 6.51
C THR A 353 41.94 12.48 5.26
N TRP A 354 41.35 12.68 4.08
CA TRP A 354 41.99 12.33 2.81
C TRP A 354 41.95 13.50 1.81
N ILE A 355 42.57 14.61 2.17
CA ILE A 355 43.13 15.54 1.17
C ILE A 355 44.48 14.94 0.75
N GLY A 356 44.41 13.97 -0.15
CA GLY A 356 45.58 13.51 -0.90
C GLY A 356 45.97 14.59 -1.90
N GLY A 357 46.84 15.50 -1.46
CA GLY A 357 47.70 16.33 -2.31
C GLY A 357 47.06 17.55 -2.97
N VAL A 358 47.50 18.74 -2.55
CA VAL A 358 48.01 19.76 -3.48
C VAL A 358 49.27 20.37 -2.82
N ILE A 359 50.34 20.40 -3.61
CA ILE A 359 51.67 20.98 -3.36
C ILE A 359 51.60 22.49 -3.22
#